data_AF-W5SRB0-F1
#
_entry.id   AF-W5SRB0-F1
#
_cell.length_a   1.000
_cell.length_b   1.000
_cell.length_c   1.000
_cell.angle_alpha   90.00
_cell.angle_beta   90.00
_cell.angle_gamma   90.00
#
_symmetry.space_group_name_H-M   'P 1'
#
loop_
_entity.id
_entity.type
_entity.pdbx_description
1 polymer ?
#
loop_
_entity_poly.entity_id
_entity_poly.type
_entity_poly.pdbx_seq_one_letter_code
_entity_poly.pdbx_strand_id
1 'polypeptide(L)' 'MSNESEINKFLNEDESKIKKALDHIQSELAKCTGENAADQKGTFKEVVKGALKEGLDNFKDQSNSTCGQGNQ' A
#
# COMPACT_ATOMS: atom_id res chain seq x y z
N MET A 1 3.08 -1.75 -9.93
CA MET A 1 2.93 -0.49 -10.65
C MET A 1 3.81 -0.63 -11.86
N SER A 2 3.23 -0.95 -13.00
CA SER A 2 3.99 -1.11 -14.25
C SER A 2 3.37 -0.31 -15.39
N ASN A 3 2.43 0.58 -15.07
CA ASN A 3 1.81 1.46 -16.03
C ASN A 3 2.00 2.91 -15.56
N GLU A 4 2.70 3.72 -16.36
CA GLU A 4 2.94 5.14 -16.09
C GLU A 4 1.63 5.90 -15.85
N SER A 5 0.55 5.49 -16.49
CA SER A 5 -0.77 6.09 -16.31
C SER A 5 -1.30 6.00 -14.87
N GLU A 6 -1.10 4.87 -14.18
CA GLU A 6 -1.53 4.70 -12.78
C GLU A 6 -0.68 5.55 -11.83
N ILE A 7 0.62 5.63 -12.10
CA ILE A 7 1.56 6.45 -11.33
C ILE A 7 1.25 7.93 -11.53
N ASN A 8 1.01 8.37 -12.76
CA ASN A 8 0.67 9.76 -13.06
C ASN A 8 -0.67 10.16 -12.41
N LYS A 9 -1.67 9.26 -12.39
CA LYS A 9 -2.91 9.49 -11.66
C LYS A 9 -2.63 9.72 -10.17
N PHE A 10 -1.83 8.85 -9.55
CA PHE A 10 -1.44 9.00 -8.14
C PHE A 10 -0.68 10.31 -7.88
N LEU A 11 0.26 10.69 -8.75
CA LEU A 11 1.07 11.90 -8.60
C LEU A 11 0.29 13.20 -8.82
N ASN A 12 -0.87 13.14 -9.48
CA ASN A 12 -1.76 14.28 -9.71
C ASN A 12 -2.77 14.51 -8.56
N GLU A 13 -2.79 13.65 -7.54
CA GLU A 13 -3.63 13.83 -6.35
C GLU A 13 -3.09 14.92 -5.42
N ASP A 14 -3.90 15.34 -4.44
CA ASP A 14 -3.47 16.28 -3.41
C ASP A 14 -2.19 15.78 -2.70
N GLU A 15 -1.16 16.63 -2.60
CA GLU A 15 0.11 16.28 -1.95
C GLU A 15 -0.07 15.70 -0.54
N SER A 16 -1.04 16.24 0.22
CA SER A 16 -1.35 15.75 1.56
C SER A 16 -1.94 14.33 1.56
N LYS A 17 -2.70 13.95 0.53
CA LYS A 17 -3.23 12.59 0.34
C LYS A 17 -2.12 11.64 -0.09
N ILE A 18 -1.27 12.07 -1.03
CA ILE A 18 -0.08 11.31 -1.46
C ILE A 18 0.79 10.97 -0.25
N LYS A 19 1.14 11.97 0.58
CA LYS A 19 1.93 11.77 1.80
C LYS A 19 1.28 10.78 2.75
N LYS A 20 -0.01 10.95 3.06
CA LYS A 20 -0.75 10.04 3.94
C LYS A 20 -0.80 8.60 3.41
N ALA A 21 -0.89 8.42 2.08
CA ALA A 21 -0.88 7.10 1.45
C ALA A 21 0.51 6.46 1.53
N LEU A 22 1.58 7.21 1.27
CA LEU A 22 2.96 6.75 1.40
C LEU A 22 3.31 6.39 2.84
N ASP A 23 2.93 7.22 3.81
CA ASP A 23 3.13 6.95 5.24
C ASP A 23 2.41 5.67 5.66
N HIS A 24 1.19 5.47 5.18
CA HIS A 24 0.42 4.24 5.44
C HIS A 24 1.13 3.01 4.86
N ILE A 25 1.51 3.05 3.58
CA ILE A 25 2.27 1.97 2.90
C ILE A 25 3.54 1.63 3.69
N GLN A 26 4.31 2.63 4.12
CA GLN A 26 5.52 2.40 4.91
C GLN A 26 5.21 1.75 6.26
N SER A 27 4.17 2.21 6.96
CA SER A 27 3.79 1.65 8.26
C SER A 27 3.33 0.19 8.15
N GLU A 28 2.61 -0.17 7.09
CA GLU A 28 2.20 -1.54 6.81
C GLU A 28 3.39 -2.43 6.43
N LEU A 29 4.30 -1.93 5.58
CA LEU A 29 5.52 -2.64 5.21
C LEU A 29 6.45 -2.90 6.41
N ALA A 30 6.47 -1.99 7.39
CA ALA A 30 7.25 -2.14 8.62
C ALA A 30 6.75 -3.31 9.48
N LYS A 31 5.46 -3.70 9.36
CA LYS A 31 4.90 -4.88 10.04
C LYS A 31 5.37 -6.19 9.40
N CYS A 32 5.78 -6.15 8.13
CA CYS A 32 6.21 -7.33 7.37
C CYS A 32 7.65 -7.71 7.75
N THR A 33 7.79 -8.56 8.76
CA THR A 33 9.07 -9.06 9.30
C THR A 33 9.06 -10.59 9.39
N GLY A 34 10.23 -11.21 9.58
CA GLY A 34 10.36 -12.68 9.66
C GLY A 34 10.57 -13.38 8.32
N GLU A 35 10.51 -14.71 8.33
CA GLU A 35 10.86 -15.59 7.20
C GLU A 35 9.95 -15.39 5.98
N ASN A 36 8.64 -15.16 6.20
CA ASN A 36 7.65 -14.97 5.14
C ASN A 36 7.46 -13.50 4.72
N ALA A 37 8.33 -12.59 5.17
CA ALA A 37 8.16 -11.16 4.93
C ALA A 37 8.18 -10.81 3.43
N ALA A 38 8.96 -11.52 2.62
CA ALA A 38 9.05 -11.27 1.18
C ALA A 38 7.71 -11.55 0.48
N ASP A 39 7.09 -12.69 0.79
CA ASP A 39 5.80 -13.09 0.21
C ASP A 39 4.68 -12.15 0.67
N GLN A 40 4.64 -11.81 1.96
CA GLN A 40 3.66 -10.87 2.49
C GLN A 40 3.78 -9.47 1.86
N LYS A 41 5.00 -8.98 1.62
CA LYS A 41 5.24 -7.72 0.88
C LYS A 41 4.76 -7.83 -0.57
N GLY A 42 4.93 -9.00 -1.20
CA GLY A 42 4.39 -9.30 -2.53
C GLY A 42 2.87 -9.20 -2.57
N THR A 43 2.18 -9.85 -1.64
CA THR A 43 0.71 -9.74 -1.50
C THR A 43 0.28 -8.31 -1.22
N PHE A 44 0.96 -7.63 -0.29
CA PHE A 44 0.65 -6.25 0.06
C PHE A 44 0.75 -5.30 -1.14
N LYS A 45 1.74 -5.52 -2.01
CA LYS A 45 1.87 -4.75 -3.25
C LYS A 45 0.65 -4.87 -4.15
N GLU A 46 0.03 -6.05 -4.27
CA GLU A 46 -1.19 -6.22 -5.06
C GLU A 46 -2.40 -5.54 -4.42
N VAL A 47 -2.51 -5.58 -3.08
CA VAL A 47 -3.54 -4.85 -2.32
C VAL A 47 -3.43 -3.34 -2.57
N VAL A 48 -2.22 -2.78 -2.46
CA VAL A 48 -1.97 -1.35 -2.73
C VAL A 48 -2.37 -0.97 -4.16
N LYS A 49 -2.05 -1.81 -5.16
CA LYS A 49 -2.49 -1.56 -6.54
C LYS A 49 -4.01 -1.54 -6.67
N GLY A 50 -4.72 -2.44 -5.98
CA GLY A 50 -6.18 -2.46 -5.95
C GLY A 50 -6.74 -1.15 -5.39
N ALA A 51 -6.29 -0.75 -4.20
CA ALA A 51 -6.74 0.46 -3.53
C ALA A 51 -6.45 1.73 -4.36
N LEU A 52 -5.28 1.83 -5.02
CA LEU A 52 -4.95 2.98 -5.88
C LEU A 52 -5.88 3.14 -7.08
N LYS A 53 -6.49 2.06 -7.58
CA LYS A 53 -7.47 2.15 -8.67
C LYS A 53 -8.75 2.84 -8.21
N GLU A 54 -9.12 2.65 -6.95
CA GLU A 54 -10.31 3.24 -6.31
C GLU A 54 -10.09 4.69 -5.84
N GLY A 55 -8.83 5.09 -5.62
CA GLY A 55 -8.44 6.46 -5.29
C GLY A 55 -7.85 6.59 -3.89
N LEU A 56 -7.57 7.83 -3.45
CA LEU A 56 -6.88 8.09 -2.18
C LEU A 56 -7.78 8.39 -0.98
N ASP A 57 -9.07 8.67 -1.19
CA ASP A 57 -9.97 9.10 -0.12
C ASP A 57 -10.15 8.04 0.99
N ASN A 58 -10.26 6.76 0.61
CA ASN A 58 -10.41 5.63 1.53
C ASN A 58 -9.22 4.65 1.46
N PHE A 59 -8.08 5.12 0.94
CA PHE A 59 -6.94 4.25 0.63
C PHE A 59 -6.46 3.42 1.82
N LYS A 60 -6.42 4.02 3.02
CA LYS A 60 -5.94 3.34 4.23
C LYS A 60 -6.80 2.12 4.59
N ASP A 61 -8.12 2.28 4.53
CA ASP A 61 -9.06 1.23 4.90
C ASP A 61 -9.00 0.04 3.94
N GLN A 62 -8.65 0.32 2.68
CA GLN A 62 -8.58 -0.67 1.60
C GLN A 62 -7.18 -1.27 1.39
N SER A 63 -6.14 -0.67 2.00
CA SER A 63 -4.75 -1.07 1.83
C SER A 63 -4.09 -1.51 3.14
N ASN A 64 -4.81 -2.30 3.94
CA ASN A 64 -4.22 -2.95 5.09
C ASN A 64 -3.44 -4.20 4.65
N SER A 65 -2.23 -4.37 5.20
CA SER A 65 -1.45 -5.58 4.97
C SER A 65 -1.96 -6.71 5.86
N THR A 66 -1.69 -7.95 5.42
CA THR A 66 -1.79 -9.13 6.30
C THR A 66 -0.51 -9.36 7.11
N CYS A 67 0.44 -8.42 7.03
CA CYS A 67 1.70 -8.50 7.75
C CYS A 67 1.48 -8.36 9.26
N GLY A 68 2.27 -9.08 10.05
CA GLY A 68 2.14 -9.10 11.51
C GLY A 68 0.93 -9.89 12.04
N GLN A 69 0.04 -10.40 11.18
CA GLN A 69 -1.11 -11.24 11.59
C GLN A 69 -0.73 -12.72 11.87
N GLY A 70 0.56 -13.07 11.80
CA GLY A 70 1.09 -14.41 12.08
C GLY A 70 1.93 -14.54 13.36
N ASN A 71 1.97 -13.50 14.21
CA ASN A 71 2.69 -13.51 15.49
C ASN A 71 1.74 -13.65 16.71
N GLN A 72 0.73 -14.53 16.61
CA GLN A 72 -0.08 -14.95 17.77
C GLN A 72 0.21 -16.41 18.13
#